data_AF-A0A660RX50-F1
#
_entry.id   AF-A0A660RX50-F1
#
_cell.length_a   1.000
_cell.length_b   1.000
_cell.length_c   1.000
_cell.angle_alpha   90.00
_cell.angle_beta   90.00
_cell.angle_gamma   90.00
#
_symmetry.space_group_name_H-M   'P 1'
#
loop_
_entity.id
_entity.type
_entity.pdbx_description
1 polymer ?
#
loop_
_entity_poly.entity_id
_entity_poly.type
_entity_poly.pdbx_seq_one_letter_code
_entity_poly.pdbx_strand_id
1 'polypeptide(L)'
;MKHILDIASLSTDEINEILNLAFKLKEILHRPIPKVPTLRGKLIVNLFYEPSTRTRFSFERAAKALSADTLSLSAKGTSIEKGETFLDTVKNLRALGADLFVIRHPCSGTPHFIAKHIDVPVINAGDGIHAHPTQALLDLITVKEKLGTLSGLKIAIIGDIKHSRVAHSDILAFQKMGSKVSVSGPAQLLPDIKEQKYFEIIPGGFEVCYEVVSAIKDADVIIALRIQKER
;
A
#
# COMPACT_ATOMS: atom_id res chain seq x y z
N MET A 1 -0.70 16.59 -1.86
CA MET A 1 -1.03 15.19 -2.24
C MET A 1 -2.43 15.04 -2.86
N LYS A 2 -2.55 14.60 -4.13
CA LYS A 2 -3.85 14.29 -4.81
C LYS A 2 -4.16 12.78 -4.88
N HIS A 3 -3.14 11.93 -5.05
CA HIS A 3 -3.28 10.48 -5.18
C HIS A 3 -2.30 9.79 -4.21
N ILE A 4 -2.56 8.52 -3.88
CA ILE A 4 -1.65 7.64 -3.15
C ILE A 4 -1.41 6.41 -4.02
N LEU A 5 -0.35 6.45 -4.84
CA LEU A 5 -0.11 5.45 -5.89
C LEU A 5 1.04 4.49 -5.56
N ASP A 6 2.10 5.00 -4.96
CA ASP A 6 3.27 4.24 -4.51
C ASP A 6 3.99 5.04 -3.40
N ILE A 7 4.94 4.40 -2.72
CA ILE A 7 5.77 5.07 -1.71
C ILE A 7 6.82 5.97 -2.36
N ALA A 8 7.29 5.62 -3.56
CA ALA A 8 8.34 6.35 -4.26
C ALA A 8 7.96 7.81 -4.55
N SER A 9 6.68 8.08 -4.83
CA SER A 9 6.13 9.41 -5.11
C SER A 9 5.84 10.27 -3.89
N LEU A 10 5.74 9.68 -2.69
CA LEU A 10 5.47 10.44 -1.46
C LEU A 10 6.75 11.04 -0.87
N SER A 11 6.71 12.30 -0.45
CA SER A 11 7.80 12.87 0.35
C SER A 11 7.80 12.31 1.78
N THR A 12 8.92 12.43 2.49
CA THR A 12 9.00 12.07 3.92
C THR A 12 8.02 12.91 4.76
N ASP A 13 7.79 14.17 4.40
CA ASP A 13 6.81 15.04 5.06
C ASP A 13 5.38 14.57 4.81
N GLU A 14 5.03 14.21 3.57
CA GLU A 14 3.71 13.66 3.24
C GLU A 14 3.45 12.34 3.98
N ILE A 15 4.46 11.46 4.09
CA ILE A 15 4.36 10.24 4.90
C ILE A 15 4.10 10.62 6.36
N ASN A 16 4.88 11.53 6.95
CA ASN A 16 4.69 11.95 8.34
C ASN A 16 3.32 12.58 8.58
N GLU A 17 2.80 13.39 7.67
CA GLU A 17 1.45 13.96 7.74
C GLU A 17 0.39 12.85 7.80
N ILE A 18 0.50 11.83 6.93
CA ILE A 18 -0.41 10.68 6.93
C ILE A 18 -0.33 9.93 8.26
N LEU A 19 0.88 9.61 8.73
CA LEU A 19 1.07 8.87 9.99
C LEU A 19 0.49 9.65 11.18
N ASN A 20 0.75 10.95 11.26
CA ASN A 20 0.25 11.81 12.34
C ASN A 20 -1.28 11.93 12.30
N LEU A 21 -1.87 12.02 11.11
CA LEU A 21 -3.33 12.00 10.96
C LEU A 21 -3.91 10.63 11.36
N ALA A 22 -3.25 9.54 10.98
CA ALA A 22 -3.69 8.20 11.34
C ALA A 22 -3.73 7.99 12.86
N PHE A 23 -2.73 8.51 13.60
CA PHE A 23 -2.75 8.48 15.07
C PHE A 23 -3.94 9.21 15.67
N LYS A 24 -4.25 10.42 15.17
CA LYS A 24 -5.44 11.18 15.60
C LYS A 24 -6.74 10.45 15.28
N LEU A 25 -6.84 9.85 14.09
CA LEU A 25 -8.03 9.11 13.67
C LEU A 25 -8.20 7.79 14.42
N LYS A 26 -7.13 7.19 14.93
CA LYS A 26 -7.19 5.97 15.75
C LYS A 26 -7.97 6.19 17.05
N GLU A 27 -7.94 7.40 17.62
CA GLU A 27 -8.76 7.74 18.80
C GLU A 27 -10.27 7.65 18.52
N ILE A 28 -10.70 7.94 17.28
CA ILE A 28 -12.11 7.83 16.88
C ILE A 28 -12.60 6.39 17.02
N LEU A 29 -11.74 5.41 16.74
CA LEU A 29 -12.08 3.98 16.81
C LEU A 29 -12.32 3.50 18.25
N HIS A 30 -11.84 4.23 19.25
CA HIS A 30 -12.05 3.92 20.67
C HIS A 30 -13.30 4.57 21.26
N ARG A 31 -14.00 5.41 20.50
CA ARG A 31 -15.24 6.06 20.96
C ARG A 31 -16.39 5.04 20.99
N PRO A 32 -17.39 5.22 21.89
CA PRO A 32 -18.59 4.38 21.91
C PRO A 32 -19.31 4.30 20.56
N ILE A 33 -19.28 5.42 19.83
CA ILE A 33 -19.73 5.51 18.44
C ILE A 33 -18.49 5.81 17.58
N PRO A 34 -17.89 4.81 16.91
CA PRO A 34 -16.69 4.98 16.12
C PRO A 34 -17.01 5.56 14.73
N LYS A 35 -17.73 6.69 14.70
CA LYS A 35 -18.13 7.40 13.48
C LYS A 35 -17.96 8.91 13.65
N VAL A 36 -17.44 9.55 12.61
CA VAL A 36 -17.41 11.01 12.45
C VAL A 36 -17.93 11.39 11.06
N PRO A 37 -18.57 12.55 10.87
CA PRO A 37 -19.18 12.92 9.58
C PRO A 37 -18.21 13.57 8.59
N THR A 38 -16.89 13.37 8.75
CA THR A 38 -15.85 14.07 7.98
C THR A 38 -15.99 13.92 6.47
N LEU A 39 -16.45 12.76 5.99
CA LEU A 39 -16.66 12.46 4.58
C LEU A 39 -18.15 12.23 4.25
N ARG A 40 -19.06 12.80 5.04
CA ARG A 40 -20.50 12.70 4.78
C ARG A 40 -20.83 13.27 3.39
N GLY A 41 -21.62 12.52 2.62
CA GLY A 41 -22.00 12.89 1.25
C GLY A 41 -20.89 12.67 0.22
N LYS A 42 -19.82 11.95 0.58
CA LYS A 42 -18.77 11.51 -0.34
C LYS A 42 -18.95 10.05 -0.72
N LEU A 43 -18.81 9.75 -2.01
CA LEU A 43 -18.88 8.39 -2.52
C LEU A 43 -17.47 7.82 -2.79
N ILE A 44 -17.09 6.80 -2.02
CA ILE A 44 -15.83 6.06 -2.20
C ILE A 44 -16.12 4.76 -2.96
N VAL A 45 -15.44 4.57 -4.09
CA VAL A 45 -15.61 3.39 -4.94
C VAL A 45 -14.41 2.46 -4.82
N ASN A 46 -14.66 1.24 -4.36
CA ASN A 46 -13.68 0.17 -4.25
C ASN A 46 -13.71 -0.72 -5.51
N LEU A 47 -12.64 -0.70 -6.30
CA LEU A 47 -12.46 -1.51 -7.50
C LEU A 47 -11.44 -2.63 -7.25
N PHE A 48 -11.92 -3.82 -6.91
CA PHE A 48 -11.07 -4.96 -6.54
C PHE A 48 -11.14 -6.06 -7.62
N TYR A 49 -10.24 -5.95 -8.61
CA TYR A 49 -10.13 -6.90 -9.72
C TYR A 49 -9.23 -8.09 -9.40
N GLU A 50 -8.43 -7.98 -8.35
CA GLU A 50 -7.73 -9.10 -7.72
C GLU A 50 -8.39 -9.38 -6.36
N PRO A 51 -8.74 -10.64 -6.03
CA PRO A 51 -9.43 -10.96 -4.78
C PRO A 51 -8.66 -10.50 -3.53
N SER A 52 -9.31 -9.71 -2.67
CA SER A 52 -8.80 -9.40 -1.33
C SER A 52 -9.91 -8.97 -0.38
N THR A 53 -10.46 -9.94 0.36
CA THR A 53 -11.52 -9.69 1.35
C THR A 53 -11.04 -8.76 2.46
N ARG A 54 -9.79 -8.95 2.93
CA ARG A 54 -9.24 -8.22 4.07
C ARG A 54 -9.03 -6.74 3.75
N THR A 55 -8.36 -6.45 2.63
CA THR A 55 -8.09 -5.09 2.17
C THR A 55 -9.37 -4.35 1.81
N ARG A 56 -10.30 -5.01 1.10
CA ARG A 56 -11.60 -4.39 0.77
C ARG A 56 -12.37 -4.02 2.04
N PHE A 57 -12.47 -4.94 2.98
CA PHE A 57 -13.19 -4.70 4.24
C PHE A 57 -12.55 -3.58 5.07
N SER A 58 -11.21 -3.46 5.10
CA SER A 58 -10.55 -2.39 5.83
C SER A 58 -10.87 -1.00 5.24
N PHE A 59 -10.86 -0.86 3.91
CA PHE A 59 -11.26 0.39 3.26
C PHE A 59 -12.74 0.73 3.46
N GLU A 60 -13.63 -0.25 3.31
CA GLU A 60 -15.06 -0.05 3.59
C GLU A 60 -15.31 0.37 5.04
N ARG A 61 -14.64 -0.28 6.00
CA ARG A 61 -14.73 0.09 7.42
C ARG A 61 -14.22 1.50 7.67
N ALA A 62 -13.08 1.88 7.08
CA ALA A 62 -12.52 3.22 7.23
C ALA A 62 -13.45 4.29 6.65
N ALA A 63 -13.99 4.07 5.45
CA ALA A 63 -14.97 4.95 4.82
C ALA A 63 -16.24 5.12 5.68
N LYS A 64 -16.81 4.02 6.19
CA LYS A 64 -17.98 4.04 7.07
C LYS A 64 -17.72 4.73 8.41
N ALA A 65 -16.51 4.60 8.97
CA ALA A 65 -16.10 5.32 10.17
C ALA A 65 -16.02 6.84 9.94
N LEU A 66 -15.78 7.28 8.69
CA LEU A 66 -15.79 8.69 8.29
C LEU A 66 -17.14 9.12 7.68
N SER A 67 -18.18 8.28 7.80
CA SER A 67 -19.53 8.51 7.27
C SER A 67 -19.61 8.71 5.75
N ALA A 68 -18.65 8.19 4.99
CA ALA A 68 -18.72 8.15 3.53
C ALA A 68 -19.62 7.00 3.06
N ASP A 69 -20.26 7.20 1.90
CA ASP A 69 -20.92 6.15 1.16
C ASP A 69 -19.89 5.30 0.42
N THR A 70 -20.14 4.00 0.32
CA THR A 70 -19.21 3.06 -0.31
C THR A 70 -19.91 2.23 -1.37
N LEU A 71 -19.30 2.16 -2.56
CA LEU A 71 -19.67 1.22 -3.60
C LEU A 71 -18.50 0.26 -3.85
N SER A 72 -18.76 -1.04 -3.91
CA SER A 72 -17.71 -2.03 -4.10
C SER A 72 -18.01 -2.89 -5.34
N LEU A 73 -17.07 -2.92 -6.27
CA LEU A 73 -17.11 -3.73 -7.48
C LEU A 73 -15.96 -4.72 -7.46
N SER A 74 -16.22 -5.93 -7.93
CA SER A 74 -15.24 -7.00 -8.09
C SER A 74 -15.23 -7.52 -9.51
N ALA A 75 -14.12 -8.14 -9.94
CA ALA A 75 -14.00 -8.68 -11.30
C ALA A 75 -15.18 -9.59 -11.73
N LYS A 76 -15.74 -10.38 -10.79
CA LYS A 76 -16.94 -11.21 -11.05
C LYS A 76 -18.20 -10.35 -11.10
N GLY A 77 -18.90 -10.36 -12.24
CA GLY A 77 -20.21 -9.71 -12.41
C GLY A 77 -20.16 -8.22 -12.83
N THR A 78 -19.07 -7.75 -13.43
CA THR A 78 -18.98 -6.35 -13.94
C THR A 78 -19.08 -6.30 -15.47
N SER A 79 -19.42 -5.12 -15.99
CA SER A 79 -19.54 -4.79 -17.43
C SER A 79 -18.31 -5.12 -18.28
N ILE A 80 -17.18 -5.52 -17.69
CA ILE A 80 -16.04 -6.09 -18.43
C ILE A 80 -16.47 -7.35 -19.21
N GLU A 81 -17.42 -8.13 -18.69
CA GLU A 81 -18.02 -9.25 -19.42
C GLU A 81 -18.76 -8.80 -20.69
N LYS A 82 -19.13 -7.51 -20.79
CA LYS A 82 -19.78 -6.89 -21.95
C LYS A 82 -18.79 -6.14 -22.85
N GLY A 83 -17.48 -6.29 -22.63
CA GLY A 83 -16.43 -5.69 -23.47
C GLY A 83 -16.09 -4.22 -23.14
N GLU A 84 -16.59 -3.67 -22.04
CA GLU A 84 -16.24 -2.32 -21.60
C GLU A 84 -14.80 -2.26 -21.05
N THR A 85 -14.05 -1.22 -21.40
CA THR A 85 -12.69 -1.07 -20.88
C THR A 85 -12.72 -0.67 -19.40
N PHE A 86 -11.67 -1.03 -18.65
CA PHE A 86 -11.55 -0.62 -17.24
C PHE A 86 -11.62 0.91 -17.06
N LEU A 87 -11.06 1.67 -18.01
CA LEU A 87 -11.12 3.13 -17.99
C LEU A 87 -12.56 3.65 -18.18
N ASP A 88 -13.32 3.05 -19.09
CA ASP A 88 -14.71 3.46 -19.33
C ASP A 88 -15.58 3.19 -18.10
N THR A 89 -15.38 2.03 -17.45
CA THR A 89 -16.04 1.72 -16.17
C THR A 89 -15.73 2.79 -15.12
N VAL A 90 -14.46 3.19 -14.96
CA VAL A 90 -14.07 4.23 -13.99
C VAL A 90 -14.70 5.58 -14.36
N LYS A 91 -14.69 5.98 -15.64
CA LYS A 91 -15.32 7.22 -16.12
C LYS A 91 -16.82 7.24 -15.86
N ASN A 92 -17.50 6.12 -16.09
CA ASN A 92 -18.93 5.97 -15.82
C ASN A 92 -19.23 6.11 -14.32
N LEU A 93 -18.45 5.45 -13.46
CA LEU A 93 -18.60 5.59 -12.01
C LEU A 93 -18.30 7.01 -11.53
N ARG A 94 -17.33 7.69 -12.15
CA ARG A 94 -17.07 9.10 -11.90
C ARG A 94 -18.28 9.97 -12.30
N ALA A 95 -18.87 9.74 -13.47
CA ALA A 95 -20.07 10.45 -13.91
C ALA A 95 -21.28 10.20 -12.99
N LEU A 96 -21.33 9.04 -12.33
CA LEU A 96 -22.32 8.70 -11.31
C LEU A 96 -22.02 9.28 -9.91
N GLY A 97 -20.97 10.11 -9.79
CA GLY A 97 -20.68 10.87 -8.57
C GLY A 97 -19.58 10.29 -7.68
N ALA A 98 -18.75 9.35 -8.15
CA ALA A 98 -17.61 8.87 -7.36
C ALA A 98 -16.64 10.02 -7.02
N ASP A 99 -16.34 10.20 -5.73
CA ASP A 99 -15.39 11.22 -5.23
C ASP A 99 -13.98 10.67 -5.04
N LEU A 100 -13.82 9.35 -4.88
CA LEU A 100 -12.52 8.70 -4.68
C LEU A 100 -12.56 7.25 -5.16
N PHE A 101 -11.48 6.79 -5.78
CA PHE A 101 -11.32 5.40 -6.17
C PHE A 101 -10.23 4.70 -5.35
N VAL A 102 -10.55 3.53 -4.80
CA VAL A 102 -9.58 2.58 -4.23
C VAL A 102 -9.44 1.44 -5.22
N ILE A 103 -8.26 1.28 -5.81
CA ILE A 103 -8.04 0.36 -6.92
C ILE A 103 -7.07 -0.73 -6.51
N ARG A 104 -7.49 -1.99 -6.69
CA ARG A 104 -6.63 -3.16 -6.65
C ARG A 104 -6.76 -3.92 -7.96
N HIS A 105 -5.65 -4.05 -8.68
CA HIS A 105 -5.66 -4.59 -10.05
C HIS A 105 -4.48 -5.55 -10.28
N PRO A 106 -4.64 -6.65 -11.05
CA PRO A 106 -3.54 -7.58 -11.32
C PRO A 106 -2.44 -6.99 -12.20
N CYS A 107 -2.75 -6.00 -13.04
CA CYS A 107 -1.76 -5.34 -13.90
C CYS A 107 -1.09 -4.16 -13.17
N SER A 108 0.25 -4.21 -13.06
CA SER A 108 1.08 -3.13 -12.51
C SER A 108 0.87 -1.81 -13.28
N GLY A 109 0.85 -0.68 -12.58
CA GLY A 109 0.68 0.65 -13.16
C GLY A 109 -0.78 1.03 -13.48
N THR A 110 -1.75 0.13 -13.25
CA THR A 110 -3.17 0.43 -13.49
C THR A 110 -3.68 1.63 -12.69
N PRO A 111 -3.41 1.76 -11.37
CA PRO A 111 -3.80 2.95 -10.62
C PRO A 111 -3.17 4.25 -11.16
N HIS A 112 -1.92 4.21 -11.60
CA HIS A 112 -1.23 5.35 -12.23
C HIS A 112 -1.86 5.75 -13.55
N PHE A 113 -2.21 4.76 -14.38
CA PHE A 113 -2.92 5.00 -15.62
C PHE A 113 -4.26 5.68 -15.35
N ILE A 114 -5.05 5.17 -14.41
CA ILE A 114 -6.34 5.78 -14.05
C ILE A 114 -6.16 7.20 -13.50
N ALA A 115 -5.22 7.42 -12.59
CA ALA A 115 -4.96 8.73 -11.99
C ALA A 115 -4.64 9.83 -13.03
N LYS A 116 -4.09 9.46 -14.20
CA LYS A 116 -3.84 10.40 -15.31
C LYS A 116 -5.08 10.77 -16.12
N HIS A 117 -6.14 9.96 -16.07
CA HIS A 117 -7.32 10.09 -16.92
C HIS A 117 -8.59 10.53 -16.18
N ILE A 118 -8.53 10.68 -14.85
CA ILE A 118 -9.66 11.12 -14.04
C ILE A 118 -9.28 12.28 -13.11
N ASP A 119 -10.27 13.08 -12.76
CA ASP A 119 -10.10 14.30 -11.98
C ASP A 119 -10.13 14.07 -10.45
N VAL A 120 -10.45 12.86 -9.98
CA VAL A 120 -10.58 12.52 -8.56
C VAL A 120 -9.39 11.75 -7.97
N PRO A 121 -9.21 11.79 -6.64
CA PRO A 121 -8.20 10.99 -5.95
C PRO A 121 -8.28 9.48 -6.25
N VAL A 122 -7.10 8.86 -6.31
CA VAL A 122 -6.93 7.42 -6.51
C VAL A 122 -6.00 6.89 -5.43
N ILE A 123 -6.41 5.81 -4.78
CA ILE A 123 -5.62 5.05 -3.81
C ILE A 123 -5.29 3.69 -4.42
N ASN A 124 -4.00 3.36 -4.51
CA ASN A 124 -3.52 2.05 -4.89
C ASN A 124 -3.59 1.09 -3.69
N ALA A 125 -4.51 0.13 -3.75
CA ALA A 125 -4.68 -0.97 -2.80
C ALA A 125 -3.96 -2.27 -3.25
N GLY A 126 -3.04 -2.15 -4.20
CA GLY A 126 -2.20 -3.22 -4.73
C GLY A 126 -2.30 -3.31 -6.26
N ASP A 127 -1.17 -3.17 -6.96
CA ASP A 127 -1.09 -3.35 -8.42
C ASP A 127 -0.03 -4.39 -8.81
N GLY A 128 -0.47 -5.56 -9.25
CA GLY A 128 0.43 -6.64 -9.70
C GLY A 128 1.52 -7.01 -8.68
N ILE A 129 2.79 -6.91 -9.10
CA ILE A 129 4.01 -7.06 -8.27
C ILE A 129 4.62 -5.70 -7.89
N HIS A 130 4.00 -4.58 -8.28
CA HIS A 130 4.62 -3.26 -8.21
C HIS A 130 4.53 -2.65 -6.80
N ALA A 131 3.38 -2.16 -6.38
CA ALA A 131 3.26 -1.43 -5.12
C ALA A 131 2.00 -1.77 -4.31
N HIS A 132 2.07 -1.52 -3.01
CA HIS A 132 0.94 -1.50 -2.08
C HIS A 132 1.18 -0.43 -1.00
N PRO A 133 1.11 0.86 -1.36
CA PRO A 133 1.54 1.95 -0.48
C PRO A 133 0.79 1.99 0.86
N THR A 134 -0.51 1.68 0.87
CA THR A 134 -1.29 1.70 2.11
C THR A 134 -0.92 0.58 3.09
N GLN A 135 -0.33 -0.51 2.62
CA GLN A 135 0.19 -1.57 3.48
C GLN A 135 1.49 -1.11 4.14
N ALA A 136 2.42 -0.54 3.36
CA ALA A 136 3.66 0.02 3.90
C ALA A 136 3.40 1.15 4.90
N LEU A 137 2.44 2.03 4.64
CA LEU A 137 2.04 3.06 5.60
C LEU A 137 1.50 2.46 6.91
N LEU A 138 0.73 1.37 6.84
CA LEU A 138 0.27 0.65 8.03
C LEU A 138 1.43 0.00 8.80
N ASP A 139 2.41 -0.54 8.10
CA ASP A 139 3.58 -1.19 8.71
C ASP A 139 4.48 -0.14 9.38
N LEU A 140 4.67 1.04 8.77
CA LEU A 140 5.29 2.20 9.41
C LEU A 140 4.54 2.65 10.68
N ILE A 141 3.20 2.72 10.66
CA ILE A 141 2.42 3.04 11.87
C ILE A 141 2.73 2.03 12.97
N THR A 142 2.68 0.74 12.64
CA THR A 142 2.89 -0.34 13.61
C THR A 142 4.26 -0.25 14.27
N VAL A 143 5.32 -0.03 13.48
CA VAL A 143 6.69 0.13 14.01
C VAL A 143 6.81 1.39 14.86
N LYS A 144 6.30 2.54 14.38
CA LYS A 144 6.33 3.81 15.13
C LYS A 144 5.57 3.71 16.45
N GLU A 145 4.46 2.97 16.52
CA GLU A 145 3.75 2.72 17.78
C GLU A 145 4.54 1.87 18.76
N LYS A 146 5.29 0.88 18.26
CA LYS A 146 6.00 -0.06 19.12
C LYS A 146 7.36 0.45 19.57
N LEU A 147 8.06 1.18 18.72
CA LEU A 147 9.44 1.62 18.96
C LEU A 147 9.57 3.13 19.15
N GLY A 148 8.51 3.91 18.91
CA GLY A 148 8.51 5.37 19.06
C GLY A 148 9.24 6.14 17.95
N THR A 149 10.06 5.46 17.14
CA THR A 149 10.83 6.03 16.03
C THR A 149 10.74 5.15 14.78
N LEU A 150 11.08 5.74 13.63
CA LEU A 150 11.28 5.05 12.35
C LEU A 150 12.69 5.28 11.78
N SER A 151 13.50 6.09 12.46
CA SER A 151 14.84 6.45 12.03
C SER A 151 15.88 5.66 12.82
N GLY A 152 16.95 5.25 12.15
CA GLY A 152 18.07 4.53 12.76
C GLY A 152 17.80 3.06 13.06
N LEU A 153 16.66 2.51 12.60
CA LEU A 153 16.32 1.10 12.82
C LEU A 153 16.95 0.20 11.76
N LYS A 154 17.21 -1.05 12.13
CA LYS A 154 17.50 -2.15 11.20
C LYS A 154 16.25 -3.00 10.99
N ILE A 155 15.75 -3.02 9.76
CA ILE A 155 14.57 -3.77 9.35
C ILE A 155 15.02 -4.97 8.51
N ALA A 156 14.62 -6.18 8.88
CA ALA A 156 14.89 -7.39 8.12
C ALA A 156 13.61 -7.92 7.46
N ILE A 157 13.59 -8.04 6.13
CA ILE A 157 12.43 -8.57 5.38
C ILE A 157 12.80 -9.92 4.79
N ILE A 158 12.05 -10.97 5.16
CA ILE A 158 12.41 -12.36 4.88
C ILE A 158 11.32 -13.03 4.04
N GLY A 159 11.69 -13.56 2.87
CA GLY A 159 10.82 -14.41 2.03
C GLY A 159 10.90 -14.10 0.55
N ASP A 160 9.76 -14.09 -0.14
CA ASP A 160 9.67 -13.80 -1.58
C ASP A 160 9.71 -12.28 -1.81
N ILE A 161 10.91 -11.74 -2.01
CA ILE A 161 11.11 -10.29 -2.19
C ILE A 161 10.65 -9.89 -3.59
N LYS A 162 11.12 -10.61 -4.61
CA LYS A 162 10.95 -10.30 -6.03
C LYS A 162 9.49 -10.12 -6.49
N HIS A 163 8.56 -10.89 -5.92
CA HIS A 163 7.15 -10.82 -6.33
C HIS A 163 6.26 -10.10 -5.31
N SER A 164 6.83 -9.64 -4.20
CA SER A 164 6.08 -9.02 -3.11
C SER A 164 6.03 -7.51 -3.26
N ARG A 165 4.93 -7.01 -3.82
CA ARG A 165 4.58 -5.57 -3.80
C ARG A 165 4.59 -4.94 -2.41
N VAL A 166 4.36 -5.76 -1.36
CA VAL A 166 4.44 -5.32 0.04
C VAL A 166 5.91 -5.08 0.40
N ALA A 167 6.78 -6.06 0.15
CA ALA A 167 8.21 -5.93 0.36
C ALA A 167 8.79 -4.72 -0.38
N HIS A 168 8.43 -4.57 -1.66
CA HIS A 168 8.88 -3.43 -2.47
C HIS A 168 8.47 -2.09 -1.85
N SER A 169 7.25 -1.99 -1.33
CA SER A 169 6.75 -0.76 -0.70
C SER A 169 7.42 -0.52 0.65
N ASP A 170 7.62 -1.56 1.45
CA ASP A 170 8.26 -1.49 2.78
C ASP A 170 9.73 -1.09 2.67
N ILE A 171 10.48 -1.68 1.74
CA ILE A 171 11.90 -1.36 1.50
C ILE A 171 12.07 0.13 1.26
N LEU A 172 11.22 0.72 0.41
CA LEU A 172 11.25 2.16 0.13
C LEU A 172 10.77 2.98 1.32
N ALA A 173 9.71 2.55 2.00
CA ALA A 173 9.08 3.29 3.09
C ALA A 173 10.02 3.42 4.29
N PHE A 174 10.60 2.31 4.74
CA PHE A 174 11.52 2.32 5.89
C PHE A 174 12.78 3.13 5.61
N GLN A 175 13.37 2.99 4.42
CA GLN A 175 14.53 3.81 4.06
C GLN A 175 14.17 5.30 4.00
N LYS A 176 13.01 5.69 3.46
CA LYS A 176 12.60 7.12 3.43
C LYS A 176 12.44 7.72 4.81
N MET A 177 12.17 6.88 5.80
CA MET A 177 12.06 7.27 7.21
C MET A 177 13.38 7.16 7.98
N GLY A 178 14.48 6.81 7.30
CA GLY A 178 15.83 6.76 7.85
C GLY A 178 16.23 5.43 8.49
N SER A 179 15.51 4.34 8.21
CA SER A 179 15.92 2.99 8.58
C SER A 179 16.85 2.37 7.52
N LYS A 180 17.61 1.35 7.92
CA LYS A 180 18.31 0.45 7.00
C LYS A 180 17.51 -0.83 6.82
N VAL A 181 17.48 -1.37 5.60
CA VAL A 181 16.69 -2.55 5.26
C VAL A 181 17.61 -3.65 4.74
N SER A 182 17.59 -4.79 5.42
CA SER A 182 18.19 -6.04 4.96
C SER A 182 17.11 -6.97 4.42
N VAL A 183 17.39 -7.68 3.33
CA VAL A 183 16.46 -8.67 2.77
C VAL A 183 17.11 -10.03 2.64
N SER A 184 16.33 -11.10 2.83
CA SER A 184 16.82 -12.47 2.65
C SER A 184 15.71 -13.41 2.18
N GLY A 185 16.09 -14.46 1.46
CA GLY A 185 15.20 -15.44 0.88
C GLY A 185 15.95 -16.36 -0.08
N PRO A 186 15.26 -17.35 -0.68
CA PRO A 186 15.84 -18.18 -1.73
C PRO A 186 16.42 -17.31 -2.85
N ALA A 187 17.59 -17.66 -3.38
CA ALA A 187 18.33 -16.83 -4.33
C ALA A 187 17.51 -16.40 -5.57
N GLN A 188 16.58 -17.25 -6.05
CA GLN A 188 15.73 -16.90 -7.19
C GLN A 188 14.62 -15.87 -6.87
N LEU A 189 14.32 -15.67 -5.58
CA LEU A 189 13.28 -14.76 -5.07
C LEU A 189 13.87 -13.45 -4.52
N LEU A 190 15.18 -13.26 -4.64
CA LEU A 190 15.87 -12.03 -4.27
C LEU A 190 15.94 -11.07 -5.48
N PRO A 191 16.06 -9.75 -5.21
CA PRO A 191 16.15 -8.75 -6.26
C PRO A 191 17.47 -8.87 -7.04
N ASP A 192 17.40 -8.70 -8.36
CA ASP A 192 18.56 -8.61 -9.23
C ASP A 192 19.33 -7.29 -9.04
N ILE A 193 20.50 -7.16 -9.66
CA ILE A 193 21.37 -5.97 -9.50
C ILE A 193 20.66 -4.66 -9.89
N LYS A 194 19.75 -4.69 -10.87
CA LYS A 194 19.00 -3.49 -11.27
C LYS A 194 17.94 -3.15 -10.24
N GLU A 195 17.24 -4.14 -9.72
CA GLU A 195 16.25 -3.99 -8.65
C GLU A 195 16.92 -3.49 -7.35
N GLN A 196 18.09 -4.02 -6.99
CA GLN A 196 18.86 -3.56 -5.83
C GLN A 196 19.21 -2.07 -5.93
N LYS A 197 19.62 -1.59 -7.12
CA LYS A 197 19.88 -0.16 -7.35
C LYS A 197 18.62 0.71 -7.25
N TYR A 198 17.46 0.17 -7.64
CA TYR A 198 16.18 0.87 -7.47
C TYR A 198 15.79 0.95 -5.99
N PHE A 199 16.06 -0.10 -5.22
CA PHE A 199 15.74 -0.15 -3.79
C PHE A 199 16.68 0.69 -2.94
N GLU A 200 17.95 0.86 -3.31
CA GLU A 200 18.90 1.67 -2.56
C GLU A 200 18.65 3.17 -2.76
N ILE A 201 17.83 3.75 -1.89
CA ILE A 201 17.51 5.19 -1.93
C ILE A 201 18.43 6.04 -1.03
N ILE A 202 19.06 5.41 -0.04
CA ILE A 202 20.10 6.00 0.81
C ILE A 202 21.35 5.13 0.64
N PRO A 203 22.55 5.70 0.42
CA PRO A 203 23.78 4.92 0.31
C PRO A 203 23.99 3.98 1.51
N GLY A 204 24.10 2.68 1.25
CA GLY A 204 24.20 1.64 2.30
C GLY A 204 22.93 1.47 3.15
N GLY A 205 21.79 1.96 2.67
CA GLY A 205 20.47 1.83 3.30
C GLY A 205 19.75 0.53 2.96
N PHE A 206 20.25 -0.22 1.96
CA PHE A 206 19.67 -1.47 1.50
C PHE A 206 20.74 -2.54 1.30
N GLU A 207 20.51 -3.74 1.82
CA GLU A 207 21.42 -4.88 1.64
C GLU A 207 20.67 -6.19 1.36
N VAL A 208 21.26 -7.02 0.50
CA VAL A 208 20.79 -8.39 0.25
C VAL A 208 21.68 -9.37 1.00
N CYS A 209 21.08 -10.19 1.85
CA CYS A 209 21.76 -11.23 2.61
C CYS A 209 21.32 -12.61 2.13
N TYR A 210 22.27 -13.45 1.72
CA TYR A 210 21.98 -14.82 1.27
C TYR A 210 21.65 -15.79 2.42
N GLU A 211 22.03 -15.43 3.65
CA GLU A 211 21.67 -16.17 4.86
C GLU A 211 20.72 -15.34 5.73
N VAL A 212 19.60 -15.96 6.14
CA VAL A 212 18.60 -15.33 7.00
C VAL A 212 19.22 -14.85 8.31
N VAL A 213 20.13 -15.63 8.89
CA VAL A 213 20.84 -15.29 10.14
C VAL A 213 21.60 -13.97 10.01
N SER A 214 22.21 -13.72 8.87
CA SER A 214 22.92 -12.46 8.61
C SER A 214 21.96 -11.27 8.51
N ALA A 215 20.81 -11.46 7.85
CA ALA A 215 19.80 -10.41 7.70
C ALA A 215 19.19 -9.98 9.04
N ILE A 216 18.83 -10.96 9.89
CA ILE A 216 18.12 -10.71 11.16
C ILE A 216 19.05 -10.32 12.31
N LYS A 217 20.37 -10.47 12.15
CA LYS A 217 21.34 -10.12 13.19
C LYS A 217 21.16 -8.66 13.57
N ASP A 218 20.90 -8.38 14.84
CA ASP A 218 20.68 -7.04 15.38
C ASP A 218 19.50 -6.27 14.73
N ALA A 219 18.54 -6.99 14.13
CA ALA A 219 17.35 -6.35 13.55
C ALA A 219 16.36 -5.93 14.66
N ASP A 220 15.89 -4.68 14.59
CA ASP A 220 14.84 -4.15 15.46
C ASP A 220 13.45 -4.68 15.07
N VAL A 221 13.25 -4.91 13.77
CA VAL A 221 11.99 -5.38 13.18
C VAL A 221 12.28 -6.48 12.17
N ILE A 222 11.50 -7.57 12.25
CA ILE A 222 11.54 -8.67 11.29
C ILE A 222 10.16 -8.78 10.62
N ILE A 223 10.13 -8.62 9.30
CA ILE A 223 8.92 -8.76 8.47
C ILE A 223 9.01 -10.07 7.71
N ALA A 224 8.17 -11.03 8.08
CA ALA A 224 8.08 -12.31 7.39
C ALA A 224 7.06 -12.25 6.26
N LEU A 225 7.48 -12.63 5.06
CA LEU A 225 6.64 -12.72 3.87
C LEU A 225 6.20 -14.15 3.63
N ARG A 226 5.01 -14.30 3.04
CA ARG A 226 4.55 -15.56 2.47
C ARG A 226 5.25 -15.83 1.14
N ILE A 227 5.54 -17.10 0.85
CA ILE A 227 5.93 -17.54 -0.50
C ILE A 227 4.68 -17.52 -1.38
N GLN A 228 4.69 -16.76 -2.47
CA GLN A 228 3.56 -16.69 -3.40
C GLN A 228 3.62 -17.90 -4.34
N LYS A 229 2.79 -18.92 -4.08
CA LYS A 229 2.73 -20.12 -4.95
C LYS A 229 1.99 -19.86 -6.27
N GLU A 230 1.23 -18.76 -6.29
CA GLU A 230 0.43 -18.31 -7.42
C GLU A 230 1.21 -17.49 -8.46
N ARG A 231 2.53 -17.32 -8.30
CA ARG A 231 3.39 -16.56 -9.21
C ARG A 231 4.66 -17.32 -9.56
#